data_AF-A0A8T5TBY4-F1
#
_entry.id   AF-A0A8T5TBY4-F1
#
_cell.length_a   1.000
_cell.length_b   1.000
_cell.length_c   1.000
_cell.angle_alpha   90.00
_cell.angle_beta   90.00
_cell.angle_gamma   90.00
#
_symmetry.space_group_name_H-M   'P 1'
#
loop_
_entity.id
_entity.type
_entity.pdbx_description
1 polymer ?
#
loop_
_entity_poly.entity_id
_entity_poly.type
_entity_poly.pdbx_seq_one_letter_code
_entity_poly.pdbx_strand_id
1 'polypeptide(L)'
;YNLYLSNIMVNIDPEKLRDIPGWKGAPIHICMDADYRGLTFCCKPGYSLTFGFKCKRDEILEEIDLTPEEFIRVKEGFSKENNWDSDIVCFGSISYCCMRRGGCPRRDQALFERYPNKTKEEIMEIYYKKKRELAIIILKAINSPEGRDKVKPYIDLLESENEL
;
A
#
# COMPACT_ATOMS: atom_id res chain seq x y z
N TYR A 1 -0.65 11.60 -33.49
CA TYR A 1 -1.28 12.55 -32.56
C TYR A 1 -0.44 12.51 -31.29
N ASN A 2 0.54 13.41 -31.19
CA ASN A 2 1.49 13.47 -30.08
C ASN A 2 0.84 14.27 -28.94
N LEU A 3 0.46 13.60 -27.86
CA LEU A 3 0.14 14.25 -26.59
C LEU A 3 1.33 14.05 -25.65
N TYR A 4 2.25 15.00 -25.73
CA TYR A 4 3.16 15.35 -24.64
C TYR A 4 2.32 15.88 -23.48
N LEU A 5 1.77 14.97 -22.68
CA LEU A 5 1.47 15.26 -21.28
C LEU A 5 2.78 15.06 -20.52
N SER A 6 3.07 16.00 -19.63
CA SER A 6 4.24 16.06 -18.74
C SER A 6 4.42 14.75 -17.97
N ASN A 7 5.03 13.75 -18.59
CA ASN A 7 5.29 12.46 -17.97
C ASN A 7 6.47 12.62 -17.03
N ILE A 8 6.17 12.84 -15.76
CA ILE A 8 7.05 12.41 -14.69
C ILE A 8 7.17 10.89 -14.83
N MET A 9 8.11 10.45 -15.67
CA MET A 9 8.35 9.02 -15.91
C MET A 9 9.06 8.47 -14.69
N VAL A 10 8.29 8.09 -13.68
CA VAL A 10 8.77 7.15 -12.68
C VAL A 10 9.19 5.89 -13.42
N ASN A 11 10.46 5.53 -13.36
CA ASN A 11 10.93 4.28 -13.93
C ASN A 11 10.50 3.12 -13.03
N ILE A 12 9.28 2.63 -13.25
CA ILE A 12 8.71 1.50 -12.51
C ILE A 12 8.94 0.24 -13.32
N ASP A 13 9.59 -0.74 -12.71
CA ASP A 13 9.77 -2.07 -13.29
C ASP A 13 8.39 -2.74 -13.50
N PRO A 14 7.97 -3.02 -14.76
CA PRO A 14 6.69 -3.64 -15.04
C PRO A 14 6.53 -5.03 -14.41
N GLU A 15 7.62 -5.75 -14.13
CA GLU A 15 7.57 -7.06 -13.45
C GLU A 15 7.18 -6.96 -11.98
N LYS A 16 7.27 -5.75 -11.41
CA LYS A 16 6.89 -5.43 -10.02
C LYS A 16 5.48 -4.89 -9.91
N LEU A 17 4.71 -4.91 -11.02
CA LEU A 17 3.35 -4.43 -11.08
C LEU A 17 2.35 -5.56 -11.24
N ARG A 18 1.13 -5.33 -10.77
CA ARG A 18 -0.03 -6.21 -11.00
C ARG A 18 -1.28 -5.38 -11.23
N ASP A 19 -2.07 -5.82 -12.20
CA ASP A 19 -3.43 -5.36 -12.34
C ASP A 19 -4.33 -6.15 -11.39
N ILE A 20 -4.91 -5.44 -10.42
CA ILE A 20 -5.80 -5.99 -9.40
C ILE A 20 -7.12 -5.21 -9.41
N PRO A 21 -8.24 -5.81 -8.94
CA PRO A 21 -9.52 -5.11 -8.90
C PRO A 21 -9.38 -3.76 -8.18
N GLY A 22 -9.77 -2.66 -8.82
CA GLY A 22 -9.70 -1.33 -8.22
C GLY A 22 -8.33 -0.65 -8.18
N TRP A 23 -7.27 -1.27 -8.70
CA TRP A 23 -5.95 -0.64 -8.84
C TRP A 23 -5.16 -1.25 -10.00
N LYS A 24 -5.13 -0.56 -11.14
CA LYS A 24 -4.28 -0.93 -12.28
C LYS A 24 -2.83 -0.54 -12.00
N GLY A 25 -1.85 -1.37 -12.37
CA GLY A 25 -0.44 -1.08 -12.10
C GLY A 25 -0.09 -0.98 -10.61
N ALA A 26 -0.76 -1.77 -9.77
CA ALA A 26 -0.49 -1.81 -8.34
C ALA A 26 0.91 -2.39 -8.06
N PRO A 27 1.69 -1.80 -7.16
CA PRO A 27 3.00 -2.31 -6.78
C PRO A 27 2.87 -3.65 -6.04
N ILE A 28 3.83 -4.55 -6.22
CA ILE A 28 3.98 -5.71 -5.31
C ILE A 28 4.54 -5.26 -3.95
N HIS A 29 4.98 -6.20 -3.13
CA HIS A 29 5.52 -5.89 -1.81
C HIS A 29 7.00 -5.47 -1.87
N ILE A 30 7.39 -4.54 -0.99
CA ILE A 30 8.77 -4.04 -0.83
C ILE A 30 9.81 -5.18 -0.65
N CYS A 31 9.42 -6.31 -0.04
CA CYS A 31 10.30 -7.49 0.08
C CYS A 31 10.67 -8.16 -1.27
N MET A 32 10.15 -7.67 -2.39
CA MET A 32 10.46 -8.08 -3.76
C MET A 32 10.86 -6.89 -4.64
N ASP A 33 11.40 -5.83 -4.03
CA ASP A 33 11.93 -4.65 -4.74
C ASP A 33 10.85 -3.85 -5.50
N ALA A 34 9.64 -3.81 -4.94
CA ALA A 34 8.63 -2.87 -5.41
C ALA A 34 9.01 -1.43 -5.03
N ASP A 35 8.44 -0.47 -5.75
CA ASP A 35 8.57 0.95 -5.43
C ASP A 35 7.83 1.36 -4.13
N TYR A 36 8.03 2.61 -3.69
CA TYR A 36 7.53 3.13 -2.42
C TYR A 36 6.02 2.97 -2.19
N ARG A 37 5.20 2.92 -3.26
CA ARG A 37 3.74 2.68 -3.13
C ARG A 37 3.46 1.32 -2.48
N GLY A 38 4.38 0.36 -2.60
CA GLY A 38 4.32 -0.97 -1.99
C GLY A 38 4.29 -0.97 -0.46
N LEU A 39 4.63 0.13 0.21
CA LEU A 39 4.57 0.30 1.67
C LEU A 39 3.15 0.06 2.24
N THR A 40 2.10 0.28 1.44
CA THR A 40 0.71 -0.05 1.82
C THR A 40 0.52 -1.53 2.17
N PHE A 41 1.33 -2.43 1.59
CA PHE A 41 1.30 -3.87 1.83
C PHE A 41 2.30 -4.36 2.88
N CYS A 42 3.10 -3.47 3.47
CA CYS A 42 4.08 -3.82 4.49
C CYS A 42 3.44 -4.10 5.86
N CYS A 43 4.06 -5.04 6.59
CA CYS A 43 3.70 -5.42 7.95
C CYS A 43 4.11 -4.35 8.98
N LYS A 44 3.62 -4.47 10.21
CA LYS A 44 3.95 -3.56 11.32
C LYS A 44 5.46 -3.61 11.68
N PRO A 45 6.15 -2.46 11.79
CA PRO A 45 7.52 -2.38 12.31
C PRO A 45 7.70 -3.01 13.69
N GLY A 46 8.90 -3.50 13.98
CA GLY A 46 9.26 -4.11 15.26
C GLY A 46 8.84 -5.59 15.44
N TYR A 47 8.20 -6.20 14.44
CA TYR A 47 7.81 -7.62 14.49
C TYR A 47 8.70 -8.49 13.60
N SER A 48 9.23 -9.57 14.17
CA SER A 48 9.92 -10.60 13.40
C SER A 48 8.93 -11.42 12.57
N LEU A 49 9.23 -11.58 11.28
CA LEU A 49 8.43 -12.35 10.33
C LEU A 49 9.20 -13.57 9.87
N THR A 50 8.49 -14.64 9.52
CA THR A 50 9.09 -15.88 8.97
C THR A 50 10.01 -15.63 7.77
N PHE A 51 9.73 -14.59 6.98
CA PHE A 51 10.56 -14.15 5.85
C PHE A 51 11.13 -12.75 6.05
N GLY A 52 11.34 -12.34 7.31
CA GLY A 52 11.83 -11.02 7.68
C GLY A 52 13.19 -10.68 7.08
N PHE A 53 14.04 -11.68 6.83
CA PHE A 53 15.35 -11.51 6.21
C PHE A 53 15.32 -10.98 4.76
N LYS A 54 14.16 -11.06 4.08
CA LYS A 54 13.95 -10.45 2.75
C LYS A 54 13.25 -9.08 2.84
N CYS A 55 12.90 -8.64 4.04
CA CYS A 55 12.14 -7.43 4.22
C CYS A 55 13.05 -6.21 4.12
N LYS A 56 12.74 -5.32 3.18
CA LYS A 56 13.41 -4.01 3.01
C LYS A 56 12.59 -2.85 3.56
N ARG A 57 11.55 -3.12 4.37
CA ARG A 57 10.65 -2.06 4.86
C ARG A 57 11.44 -1.00 5.63
N ASP A 58 12.24 -1.41 6.59
CA ASP A 58 12.91 -0.46 7.49
C ASP A 58 14.00 0.33 6.74
N GLU A 59 14.71 -0.30 5.79
CA GLU A 59 15.63 0.36 4.85
C GLU A 59 14.91 1.43 4.01
N ILE A 60 13.75 1.10 3.43
CA ILE A 60 12.97 2.04 2.63
C ILE A 60 12.39 3.18 3.47
N LEU A 61 11.96 2.88 4.69
CA LEU A 61 11.47 3.89 5.65
C LEU A 61 12.58 4.90 6.00
N GLU A 62 13.79 4.41 6.26
CA GLU A 62 14.98 5.25 6.48
C GLU A 62 15.35 6.05 5.22
N GLU A 63 15.33 5.42 4.05
CA GLU A 63 15.65 6.07 2.77
C GLU A 63 14.77 7.28 2.47
N ILE A 64 13.47 7.19 2.79
CA ILE A 64 12.50 8.28 2.56
C ILE A 64 12.26 9.13 3.81
N ASP A 65 13.04 8.93 4.87
CA ASP A 65 12.97 9.64 6.15
C ASP A 65 11.54 9.66 6.75
N LEU A 66 10.93 8.46 6.80
CA LEU A 66 9.68 8.18 7.48
C LEU A 66 9.96 7.28 8.67
N THR A 67 9.73 7.74 9.89
CA THR A 67 10.00 6.91 11.07
C THR A 67 9.02 5.72 11.17
N PRO A 68 9.45 4.59 11.77
CA PRO A 68 8.55 3.48 12.06
C PRO A 68 7.28 3.89 12.83
N GLU A 69 7.41 4.81 13.76
CA GLU A 69 6.31 5.33 14.59
C GLU A 69 5.30 6.12 13.75
N GLU A 70 5.77 6.95 12.81
CA GLU A 70 4.90 7.67 11.88
C GLU A 70 4.20 6.73 10.91
N PHE A 71 4.93 5.74 10.38
CA PHE A 71 4.36 4.71 9.53
C PHE A 71 3.26 3.91 10.26
N ILE A 72 3.49 3.55 11.53
CA ILE A 72 2.48 2.91 12.39
C ILE A 72 1.29 3.85 12.59
N ARG A 73 1.53 5.10 12.98
CA ARG A 73 0.48 6.10 13.23
C ARG A 73 -0.44 6.28 12.02
N VAL A 74 0.13 6.37 10.82
CA VAL A 74 -0.63 6.48 9.56
C VAL A 74 -1.51 5.26 9.34
N LYS A 75 -0.95 4.05 9.45
CA LYS A 75 -1.69 2.80 9.16
C LYS A 75 -2.77 2.49 10.20
N GLU A 76 -2.52 2.78 11.46
CA GLU A 76 -3.50 2.63 12.54
C GLU A 76 -4.60 3.70 12.45
N GLY A 77 -4.24 4.95 12.11
CA GLY A 77 -5.20 6.03 11.86
C GLY A 77 -6.14 5.69 10.71
N PHE A 78 -5.58 5.30 9.57
CA PHE A 78 -6.36 4.84 8.42
C PHE A 78 -7.25 3.64 8.75
N SER A 79 -6.75 2.73 9.60
CA SER A 79 -7.54 1.58 10.04
C SER A 79 -8.81 2.02 10.76
N LYS A 80 -8.68 2.91 11.75
CA LYS A 80 -9.79 3.43 12.55
C LYS A 80 -10.80 4.19 11.70
N GLU A 81 -10.33 5.07 10.82
CA GLU A 81 -11.18 5.86 9.92
C GLU A 81 -12.01 4.99 8.97
N ASN A 82 -11.49 3.83 8.56
CA ASN A 82 -12.15 2.93 7.62
C ASN A 82 -12.78 1.70 8.29
N ASN A 83 -12.84 1.67 9.62
CA ASN A 83 -13.31 0.51 10.41
C ASN A 83 -12.60 -0.79 10.01
N TRP A 84 -11.28 -0.77 9.86
CA TRP A 84 -10.43 -1.87 9.38
C TRP A 84 -9.74 -2.67 10.48
N ASP A 85 -10.06 -2.38 11.74
CA ASP A 85 -9.61 -3.17 12.89
C ASP A 85 -10.28 -4.56 12.87
N SER A 86 -9.52 -5.61 13.20
CA SER A 86 -10.00 -6.99 13.20
C SER A 86 -9.03 -7.91 13.94
N ASP A 87 -9.53 -8.66 14.92
CA ASP A 87 -8.70 -9.56 15.75
C ASP A 87 -8.19 -10.79 15.00
N ILE A 88 -8.78 -11.12 13.85
CA ILE A 88 -8.40 -12.31 13.07
C ILE A 88 -7.26 -12.03 12.09
N VAL A 89 -6.94 -10.77 11.78
CA VAL A 89 -5.88 -10.41 10.83
C VAL A 89 -4.55 -10.11 11.53
N CYS A 90 -3.47 -10.08 10.76
CA CYS A 90 -2.16 -9.75 11.29
C CYS A 90 -2.16 -8.35 11.92
N PHE A 91 -1.58 -8.23 13.11
CA PHE A 91 -1.42 -6.96 13.83
C PHE A 91 -2.75 -6.23 14.14
N GLY A 92 -3.88 -6.95 14.14
CA GLY A 92 -5.18 -6.37 14.50
C GLY A 92 -5.78 -5.43 13.47
N SER A 93 -5.18 -5.26 12.28
CA SER A 93 -5.68 -4.32 11.27
C SER A 93 -5.47 -4.79 9.84
N ILE A 94 -6.49 -4.59 9.01
CA ILE A 94 -6.46 -4.84 7.56
C ILE A 94 -5.46 -3.91 6.86
N SER A 95 -5.11 -2.77 7.45
CA SER A 95 -4.10 -1.85 6.91
C SER A 95 -2.73 -2.51 6.75
N TYR A 96 -2.41 -3.52 7.58
CA TYR A 96 -1.16 -4.30 7.48
C TYR A 96 -1.25 -5.55 6.61
N CYS A 97 -2.41 -5.88 6.04
CA CYS A 97 -2.55 -7.03 5.16
C CYS A 97 -1.73 -6.86 3.87
N CYS A 98 -0.92 -7.88 3.56
CA CYS A 98 -0.07 -7.92 2.38
C CYS A 98 -0.81 -8.42 1.11
N MET A 99 -0.22 -8.19 -0.07
CA MET A 99 -0.74 -8.67 -1.35
C MET A 99 -0.17 -10.06 -1.70
N ARG A 100 -0.77 -11.11 -1.13
CA ARG A 100 -0.40 -12.50 -1.45
C ARG A 100 -1.05 -12.94 -2.76
N ARG A 101 -0.29 -13.61 -3.64
CA ARG A 101 -0.79 -14.13 -4.93
C ARG A 101 -1.99 -15.08 -4.79
N GLY A 102 -2.00 -15.90 -3.74
CA GLY A 102 -3.09 -16.85 -3.44
C GLY A 102 -4.15 -16.31 -2.47
N GLY A 103 -4.13 -15.02 -2.13
CA GLY A 103 -5.00 -14.47 -1.09
C GLY A 103 -4.56 -14.81 0.34
N CYS A 104 -5.39 -14.44 1.32
CA CYS A 104 -5.13 -14.70 2.73
C CYS A 104 -6.46 -15.02 3.42
N PRO A 105 -6.66 -16.23 3.97
CA PRO A 105 -7.96 -16.64 4.50
C PRO A 105 -8.44 -15.72 5.63
N ARG A 106 -7.52 -15.24 6.49
CA ARG A 106 -7.84 -14.30 7.58
C ARG A 106 -8.29 -12.93 7.07
N ARG A 107 -7.59 -12.37 6.08
CA ARG A 107 -7.97 -11.10 5.45
C ARG A 107 -9.31 -11.25 4.73
N ASP A 108 -9.44 -12.30 3.95
CA ASP A 108 -10.61 -12.52 3.11
C ASP A 108 -11.84 -12.71 4.00
N GLN A 109 -11.74 -13.52 5.07
CA GLN A 109 -12.80 -13.64 6.08
C GLN A 109 -13.16 -12.28 6.71
N ALA A 110 -12.18 -11.51 7.19
CA ALA A 110 -12.43 -10.20 7.80
C ALA A 110 -13.12 -9.23 6.84
N LEU A 111 -12.80 -9.29 5.54
CA LEU A 111 -13.45 -8.49 4.52
C LEU A 111 -14.87 -8.98 4.21
N PHE A 112 -15.11 -10.30 4.15
CA PHE A 112 -16.45 -10.86 3.95
C PHE A 112 -17.40 -10.51 5.10
N GLU A 113 -16.95 -10.64 6.36
CA GLU A 113 -17.73 -10.26 7.54
C GLU A 113 -18.09 -8.77 7.54
N ARG A 114 -17.22 -7.93 6.99
CA ARG A 114 -17.39 -6.48 6.92
C ARG A 114 -18.28 -6.01 5.78
N TYR A 115 -18.35 -6.78 4.70
CA TYR A 115 -19.12 -6.45 3.51
C TYR A 115 -20.08 -7.61 3.14
N PRO A 116 -21.04 -7.97 4.03
CA PRO A 116 -21.83 -9.19 3.89
C PRO A 116 -22.74 -9.22 2.64
N ASN A 117 -23.05 -8.06 2.06
CA ASN A 117 -23.94 -7.92 0.91
C ASN A 117 -23.18 -7.66 -0.40
N LYS A 118 -21.88 -7.97 -0.45
CA LYS A 118 -21.03 -7.75 -1.62
C LYS A 118 -20.43 -9.04 -2.12
N THR A 119 -20.30 -9.15 -3.43
CA THR A 119 -19.53 -10.21 -4.08
C THR A 119 -18.06 -10.12 -3.71
N LYS A 120 -17.33 -11.22 -3.89
CA LYS A 120 -15.88 -11.25 -3.64
C LYS A 120 -15.15 -10.20 -4.48
N GLU A 121 -15.55 -10.04 -5.73
CA GLU A 121 -14.96 -9.12 -6.70
C GLU A 121 -15.12 -7.67 -6.23
N GLU A 122 -16.33 -7.27 -5.83
CA GLU A 122 -16.61 -5.93 -5.27
C GLU A 122 -15.82 -5.67 -3.98
N ILE A 123 -15.72 -6.68 -3.11
CA ILE A 123 -14.95 -6.59 -1.86
C ILE A 123 -13.47 -6.33 -2.16
N MET A 124 -12.89 -7.09 -3.10
CA MET A 124 -11.50 -6.94 -3.47
C MET A 124 -11.24 -5.59 -4.15
N GLU A 125 -12.18 -5.10 -4.96
CA GLU A 125 -12.12 -3.77 -5.55
C GLU A 125 -12.10 -2.68 -4.48
N ILE A 126 -13.01 -2.73 -3.49
CA ILE A 126 -13.02 -1.79 -2.36
C ILE A 126 -11.72 -1.86 -1.58
N TYR A 127 -11.27 -3.08 -1.24
CA TYR A 127 -10.04 -3.30 -0.47
C TYR A 127 -8.82 -2.69 -1.16
N TYR A 128 -8.64 -2.93 -2.46
CA TYR A 128 -7.46 -2.43 -3.17
C TYR A 128 -7.56 -0.95 -3.52
N LYS A 129 -8.74 -0.39 -3.77
CA LYS A 129 -8.93 1.07 -3.83
C LYS A 129 -8.50 1.73 -2.53
N LYS A 130 -8.90 1.17 -1.39
CA LYS A 130 -8.48 1.65 -0.07
C LYS A 130 -6.98 1.45 0.19
N LYS A 131 -6.37 0.38 -0.31
CA LYS A 131 -4.91 0.21 -0.27
C LYS A 131 -4.18 1.25 -1.10
N ARG A 132 -4.73 1.66 -2.24
CA ARG A 132 -4.23 2.75 -3.08
C ARG A 132 -4.30 4.08 -2.33
N GLU A 133 -5.46 4.39 -1.73
CA GLU A 133 -5.64 5.56 -0.86
C GLU A 133 -4.62 5.59 0.28
N LEU A 134 -4.44 4.46 0.98
CA LEU A 134 -3.43 4.34 2.03
C LEU A 134 -2.00 4.55 1.51
N ALA A 135 -1.68 4.12 0.29
CA ALA A 135 -0.37 4.39 -0.30
C ALA A 135 -0.12 5.91 -0.45
N ILE A 136 -1.12 6.67 -0.93
CA ILE A 136 -1.03 8.13 -1.03
C ILE A 136 -0.80 8.74 0.35
N ILE A 137 -1.58 8.32 1.36
CA ILE A 137 -1.48 8.86 2.72
C ILE A 137 -0.11 8.58 3.34
N ILE A 138 0.43 7.37 3.16
CA ILE A 138 1.78 7.02 3.63
C ILE A 138 2.84 7.94 2.99
N LEU A 139 2.79 8.12 1.67
CA LEU A 139 3.79 8.94 0.97
C LEU A 139 3.65 10.44 1.33
N LYS A 140 2.42 10.93 1.53
CA LYS A 140 2.17 12.31 1.97
C LYS A 140 2.53 12.58 3.43
N ALA A 141 2.68 11.55 4.26
CA ALA A 141 3.08 11.70 5.66
C ALA A 141 4.57 12.06 5.82
N ILE A 142 5.37 11.90 4.78
CA ILE A 142 6.80 12.23 4.76
C ILE A 142 6.98 13.74 4.83
N ASN A 143 7.75 14.21 5.81
CA ASN A 143 7.89 15.63 6.10
C ASN A 143 9.22 16.24 5.65
N SER A 144 10.26 15.43 5.49
CA SER A 144 11.55 15.92 5.03
C SER A 144 11.51 16.36 3.57
N PRO A 145 12.21 17.45 3.21
CA PRO A 145 12.35 17.88 1.82
C PRO A 145 12.90 16.76 0.93
N GLU A 146 13.97 16.08 1.37
CA GLU A 146 14.65 15.04 0.61
C GLU A 146 13.75 13.81 0.38
N GLY A 147 13.01 13.39 1.41
CA GLY A 147 12.06 12.29 1.30
C GLY A 147 10.89 12.64 0.38
N ARG A 148 10.36 13.86 0.48
CA ARG A 148 9.27 14.36 -0.38
C ARG A 148 9.68 14.38 -1.85
N ASP A 149 10.88 14.82 -2.17
CA ASP A 149 11.39 14.84 -3.55
C ASP A 149 11.47 13.44 -4.14
N LYS A 150 11.87 12.43 -3.34
CA LYS A 150 11.90 11.02 -3.77
C LYS A 150 10.52 10.46 -4.06
N VAL A 151 9.53 10.76 -3.22
CA VAL A 151 8.19 10.14 -3.32
C VAL A 151 7.21 10.91 -4.20
N LYS A 152 7.45 12.21 -4.44
CA LYS A 152 6.56 13.08 -5.24
C LYS A 152 6.15 12.47 -6.59
N PRO A 153 7.07 11.91 -7.40
CA PRO A 153 6.70 11.28 -8.65
C PRO A 153 5.66 10.16 -8.53
N TYR A 154 5.68 9.43 -7.42
CA TYR A 154 4.73 8.34 -7.14
C TYR A 154 3.38 8.85 -6.65
N ILE A 155 3.36 9.99 -5.94
CA ILE A 155 2.13 10.66 -5.53
C ILE A 155 1.42 11.20 -6.77
N ASP A 156 2.14 11.91 -7.64
CA ASP A 156 1.60 12.49 -8.88
C ASP A 156 1.02 11.38 -9.80
N LEU A 157 1.70 10.23 -9.90
CA LEU A 157 1.19 9.05 -10.59
C LEU A 157 -0.13 8.54 -9.97
N LEU A 158 -0.18 8.40 -8.65
CA LEU A 158 -1.39 7.92 -7.97
C LEU A 158 -2.57 8.89 -8.09
N GLU A 159 -2.32 10.20 -8.10
CA GLU A 159 -3.38 11.21 -8.17
C GLU A 159 -3.87 11.46 -9.59
N SER A 160 -3.00 11.42 -10.60
CA SER A 160 -3.42 11.50 -12.01
C SER A 160 -4.36 10.36 -12.44
N GLU A 161 -4.23 9.18 -11.83
CA GLU A 161 -5.14 8.06 -12.02
C GLU A 161 -6.52 8.26 -11.35
N ASN A 162 -6.69 9.24 -10.46
CA ASN A 162 -8.00 9.57 -9.83
C ASN A 162 -8.83 10.55 -10.67
N GLU A 163 -8.22 11.23 -11.65
CA GLU A 163 -8.89 12.22 -12.50
C GLU A 163 -9.44 11.63 -13.81
N LEU A 164 -9.42 10.29 -13.94
CA LEU A 164 -9.93 9.51 -15.07
C LEU A 164 -11.07 8.57 -14.62
#